data_AF-A0A972D5V7-F1
#
_entry.id   AF-A0A972D5V7-F1
#
_cell.length_a   1.000
_cell.length_b   1.000
_cell.length_c   1.000
_cell.angle_alpha   90.00
_cell.angle_beta   90.00
_cell.angle_gamma   90.00
#
_symmetry.space_group_name_H-M   'P 1'
#
loop_
_entity.id
_entity.type
_entity.pdbx_description
1 polymer ?
#
loop_
_entity_poly.entity_id
_entity_poly.type
_entity_poly.pdbx_seq_one_letter_code
_entity_poly.pdbx_strand_id
1 'polypeptide(L)'
;MLRVKNGDGWEMVPIKARIRLDFRGDGTKQSLFFGKTKPEAAAEDLRQRQIATLKNLPWQGVTLEELKADYEVYTVDTHEHGEKIAFAPVELTVTADSFEDLMAFVLREEFRKIKILEPPELTLSHLDVERTIFRLGQEYRNGLNQESYLH
;
A
#
# COMPACT_ATOMS: atom_id res chain seq x y z
N MET A 1 -8.74 6.43 16.47
CA MET A 1 -7.89 6.10 17.64
C MET A 1 -8.33 4.75 18.18
N LEU A 2 -7.42 3.87 18.58
CA LEU A 2 -7.77 2.55 19.15
C LEU A 2 -7.69 2.55 20.66
N ARG A 3 -8.56 1.75 21.28
CA ARG A 3 -8.51 1.50 22.72
C ARG A 3 -7.49 0.41 23.01
N VAL A 4 -6.51 0.71 23.86
CA VAL A 4 -5.59 -0.27 24.44
C VAL A 4 -5.80 -0.31 25.95
N LYS A 5 -5.76 -1.51 26.52
CA LYS A 5 -5.89 -1.70 27.96
C LYS A 5 -4.55 -1.37 28.62
N ASN A 6 -4.54 -0.38 29.51
CA ASN A 6 -3.35 0.04 30.26
C ASN A 6 -3.69 -0.03 31.76
N GLY A 7 -3.24 -1.10 32.43
CA GLY A 7 -3.64 -1.39 33.82
C GLY A 7 -5.16 -1.55 33.97
N ASP A 8 -5.76 -0.69 34.80
CA ASP A 8 -7.21 -0.64 35.04
C ASP A 8 -7.96 0.35 34.11
N GLY A 9 -7.24 1.02 33.20
CA GLY A 9 -7.79 2.04 32.29
C GLY A 9 -7.72 1.67 30.80
N TRP A 10 -8.38 2.47 29.97
CA TRP A 10 -8.30 2.40 28.51
C TRP A 10 -7.64 3.66 27.98
N GLU A 11 -6.59 3.49 27.19
CA GLU A 11 -5.89 4.58 26.52
C GLU A 11 -6.20 4.57 25.04
N MET A 12 -6.39 5.75 24.47
CA MET A 12 -6.57 5.92 23.03
C MET A 12 -5.21 6.13 22.39
N VAL A 13 -4.68 5.10 21.72
CA VAL A 13 -3.36 5.16 21.06
C VAL A 13 -3.51 5.07 19.54
N PRO A 14 -2.63 5.73 18.78
CA PRO A 14 -2.55 5.53 17.34
C PRO A 14 -1.89 4.19 17.02
N ILE A 15 -2.05 3.74 15.78
CA ILE A 15 -1.48 2.50 15.26
C ILE A 15 -0.24 2.84 14.46
N LYS A 16 0.91 2.35 14.90
CA LYS A 16 2.13 2.41 14.11
C LYS A 16 2.24 1.16 13.26
N ALA A 17 2.32 1.33 11.94
CA ALA A 17 2.38 0.23 10.99
C ALA A 17 3.52 0.41 9.99
N ARG A 18 4.05 -0.72 9.54
CA ARG A 18 5.03 -0.82 8.48
C ARG A 18 4.43 -1.54 7.29
N ILE A 19 4.43 -0.90 6.13
CA ILE A 19 3.72 -1.33 4.93
C ILE A 19 4.72 -1.45 3.80
N ARG A 20 4.68 -2.56 3.07
CA ARG A 20 5.50 -2.76 1.87
C ARG A 20 4.63 -2.71 0.62
N LEU A 21 5.05 -1.89 -0.33
CA LEU A 21 4.48 -1.75 -1.66
C LEU A 21 5.54 -2.14 -2.70
N ASP A 22 5.20 -3.01 -3.65
CA ASP A 22 6.11 -3.44 -4.71
C ASP A 22 5.56 -3.00 -6.07
N PHE A 23 6.19 -1.97 -6.65
CA PHE A 23 5.77 -1.38 -7.91
C PHE A 23 6.16 -2.27 -9.09
N ARG A 24 5.17 -2.65 -9.89
CA ARG A 24 5.32 -3.59 -11.01
C ARG A 24 5.83 -2.87 -12.27
N GLY A 25 6.85 -3.44 -12.91
CA GLY A 25 7.32 -3.05 -14.24
C GLY A 25 7.00 -4.12 -15.26
N ASP A 26 6.16 -3.76 -16.23
CA ASP A 26 5.76 -4.66 -17.32
C ASP A 26 6.69 -4.46 -18.52
N GLY A 27 7.30 -5.54 -19.02
CA GLY A 27 8.14 -5.50 -20.23
C GLY A 27 7.37 -5.34 -21.53
N THR A 28 6.03 -5.31 -21.49
CA THR A 28 5.15 -5.42 -22.65
C THR A 28 4.70 -4.08 -23.24
N LYS A 29 4.86 -2.96 -22.51
CA LYS A 29 4.52 -1.63 -23.07
C LYS A 29 5.59 -1.19 -24.07
N GLN A 30 5.34 -1.45 -25.35
CA GLN A 30 6.03 -0.77 -26.44
C GLN A 30 5.84 0.74 -26.28
N SER A 31 6.90 1.44 -25.85
CA SER A 31 6.95 2.89 -25.99
C SER A 31 6.99 3.20 -27.48
N LEU A 32 6.04 4.01 -27.95
CA LEU A 32 5.90 4.42 -29.36
C LEU A 32 7.12 5.21 -29.89
N PHE A 33 8.12 5.53 -29.06
CA PHE A 33 9.24 6.41 -29.44
C PHE A 33 10.64 5.90 -29.02
N PHE A 34 10.75 4.91 -28.15
CA PHE A 34 12.03 4.36 -27.70
C PHE A 34 11.89 2.83 -27.58
N GLY A 35 12.92 2.07 -27.96
CA GLY A 35 12.88 0.60 -27.97
C GLY A 35 12.44 -0.04 -26.65
N LYS A 36 12.26 -1.36 -26.64
CA LYS A 36 11.75 -2.14 -25.48
C LYS A 36 12.42 -1.71 -24.16
N THR A 37 11.70 -0.99 -23.30
CA THR A 37 12.15 -0.67 -21.94
C THR A 37 12.27 -1.96 -21.15
N LYS A 38 13.41 -2.16 -20.50
CA LYS A 38 13.61 -3.33 -19.63
C LYS A 38 12.61 -3.28 -18.46
N PRO A 39 11.98 -4.40 -18.07
CA PRO A 39 11.03 -4.45 -16.96
C PRO A 39 11.54 -3.77 -15.69
N GLU A 40 12.82 -3.95 -15.39
CA GLU A 40 13.48 -3.39 -14.20
C GLU A 40 13.51 -1.86 -14.22
N ALA A 41 13.82 -1.27 -15.37
CA ALA A 41 13.80 0.18 -15.55
C ALA A 41 12.37 0.73 -15.45
N ALA A 42 11.39 0.00 -16.00
CA ALA A 42 9.98 0.40 -15.89
C ALA A 42 9.46 0.35 -14.45
N ALA A 43 9.83 -0.68 -13.68
CA ALA A 43 9.48 -0.81 -12.26
C ALA A 43 10.10 0.33 -11.43
N GLU A 44 11.38 0.63 -11.70
CA GLU A 44 12.11 1.70 -11.04
C GLU A 44 11.52 3.08 -11.33
N ASP A 45 11.22 3.38 -12.60
CA ASP A 45 10.58 4.63 -12.99
C ASP A 45 9.21 4.82 -12.32
N LEU A 46 8.42 3.73 -12.24
CA LEU A 46 7.13 3.75 -11.56
C LEU A 46 7.30 4.03 -10.07
N ARG A 47 8.26 3.35 -9.42
CA ARG A 47 8.59 3.58 -8.01
C ARG A 47 8.94 5.04 -7.75
N GLN A 48 9.83 5.64 -8.56
CA GLN A 48 10.25 7.03 -8.36
C GLN A 48 9.06 8.01 -8.45
N ARG A 49 8.16 7.80 -9.44
CA ARG A 49 6.94 8.61 -9.58
C ARG A 49 6.00 8.44 -8.38
N GLN A 50 5.80 7.21 -7.93
CA GLN A 50 4.88 6.91 -6.84
C GLN A 50 5.40 7.38 -5.48
N ILE A 51 6.72 7.36 -5.24
CA ILE A 51 7.33 7.95 -4.04
C ILE A 51 6.97 9.43 -3.90
N ALA A 52 6.98 10.18 -5.00
CA ALA A 52 6.59 11.59 -4.98
C ALA A 52 5.12 11.75 -4.56
N THR A 53 4.23 10.89 -5.05
CA THR A 53 2.82 10.88 -4.64
C THR A 53 2.68 10.52 -3.17
N LEU A 54 3.32 9.45 -2.71
CA LEU A 54 3.21 8.95 -1.34
C LEU A 54 3.64 9.98 -0.28
N LYS A 55 4.67 10.78 -0.60
CA LYS A 55 5.17 11.84 0.29
C LYS A 55 4.27 13.07 0.38
N ASN A 56 3.51 13.36 -0.68
CA ASN A 56 2.78 14.63 -0.82
C ASN A 56 1.26 14.48 -0.65
N LEU A 57 0.72 13.25 -0.66
CA LEU A 57 -0.71 13.03 -0.54
C LEU A 57 -1.17 13.32 0.91
N PRO A 58 -2.21 14.15 1.13
CA PRO A 58 -2.78 14.33 2.44
C PRO A 58 -3.61 13.09 2.80
N TRP A 59 -3.05 12.21 3.60
CA TRP A 59 -3.75 11.03 4.11
C TRP A 59 -4.58 11.42 5.32
N GLN A 60 -5.90 11.32 5.21
CA GLN A 60 -6.77 11.56 6.35
C GLN A 60 -6.47 10.52 7.44
N GLY A 61 -6.19 10.99 8.65
CA GLY A 61 -5.92 10.13 9.81
C GLY A 61 -4.63 9.30 9.71
N VAL A 62 -3.73 9.59 8.76
CA VAL A 62 -2.43 8.90 8.65
C VAL A 62 -1.28 9.89 8.53
N THR A 63 -0.26 9.68 9.34
CA THR A 63 1.01 10.39 9.28
C THR A 63 2.08 9.46 8.71
N LEU A 64 2.74 9.89 7.63
CA LEU A 64 3.92 9.19 7.11
C LEU A 64 5.14 9.58 7.98
N GLU A 65 5.74 8.60 8.65
CA GLU A 65 6.93 8.83 9.48
C GLU A 65 8.22 8.58 8.69
N GLU A 66 8.25 7.51 7.91
CA GLU A 66 9.45 7.10 7.18
C GLU A 66 9.07 6.44 5.86
N LEU A 67 9.89 6.67 4.82
CA LEU A 67 9.80 5.98 3.53
C LEU A 67 11.19 5.48 3.15
N LYS A 68 11.34 4.17 3.00
CA LYS A 68 12.55 3.49 2.55
C LYS A 68 12.35 2.93 1.15
N ALA A 69 13.33 3.17 0.29
CA ALA A 69 13.25 2.81 -1.11
C ALA A 69 14.63 2.40 -1.67
N ASP A 70 15.47 1.89 -0.78
CA ASP A 70 16.83 1.37 -1.02
C ASP A 70 16.84 -0.14 -1.33
N TYR A 71 15.65 -0.75 -1.44
CA TYR A 71 15.50 -2.16 -1.83
C TYR A 71 15.86 -2.37 -3.29
N GLU A 72 16.56 -3.47 -3.57
CA GLU A 72 16.88 -3.88 -4.93
C GLU A 72 15.62 -4.26 -5.72
N VAL A 73 15.61 -3.90 -7.00
CA VAL A 73 14.61 -4.36 -7.96
C VAL A 73 14.82 -5.85 -8.20
N TYR A 74 13.75 -6.63 -8.09
CA TYR A 74 13.80 -8.07 -8.32
C TYR A 74 12.88 -8.48 -9.46
N THR A 75 13.21 -9.59 -10.12
CA THR A 75 12.41 -10.15 -11.21
C THR A 75 11.77 -11.47 -10.81
N VAL A 76 10.56 -11.71 -11.29
CA VAL A 76 9.86 -12.99 -11.21
C VAL A 76 9.64 -13.49 -12.63
N ASP A 77 10.05 -14.71 -12.90
CA ASP A 77 9.80 -15.37 -14.18
C ASP A 77 8.33 -15.82 -14.25
N THR A 78 7.62 -15.45 -15.31
CA THR A 78 6.28 -15.99 -15.55
C THR A 78 6.39 -17.31 -16.31
N HIS A 79 5.60 -18.31 -15.89
CA HIS A 79 5.51 -19.59 -16.59
C HIS A 79 4.92 -19.45 -18.00
N GLU A 80 4.14 -18.39 -18.23
CA GLU A 80 3.64 -18.03 -19.55
C GLU A 80 4.69 -17.19 -20.31
N HIS A 81 5.16 -17.72 -21.43
CA HIS A 81 5.95 -17.05 -22.48
C HIS A 81 7.36 -16.55 -22.13
N GLY A 82 7.91 -16.85 -20.95
CA GLY A 82 9.29 -16.44 -20.60
C GLY A 82 9.44 -14.92 -20.43
N GLU A 83 8.33 -14.22 -20.21
CA GLU A 83 8.35 -12.82 -19.85
C GLU A 83 8.83 -12.64 -18.40
N LYS A 84 9.64 -11.60 -18.16
CA LYS A 84 10.09 -11.24 -16.83
C LYS A 84 9.29 -10.05 -16.34
N ILE A 85 8.70 -10.19 -15.16
CA ILE A 85 8.09 -9.07 -14.45
C ILE A 85 9.08 -8.60 -13.40
N ALA A 86 9.38 -7.31 -13.40
CA ALA A 86 10.20 -6.71 -12.36
C ALA A 86 9.33 -6.01 -11.31
N PHE A 87 9.85 -5.95 -10.09
CA PHE A 87 9.22 -5.29 -8.96
C PHE A 87 10.23 -4.41 -8.23
N ALA A 88 9.85 -3.16 -7.96
CA ALA A 88 10.66 -2.18 -7.27
C ALA A 88 10.02 -1.86 -5.89
N PRO A 89 10.58 -2.39 -4.78
CA PRO A 89 9.96 -2.27 -3.45
C PRO A 89 10.11 -0.89 -2.80
N VAL A 90 9.11 -0.53 -1.99
CA VAL A 90 9.13 0.59 -1.05
C VAL A 90 8.54 0.13 0.28
N GLU A 91 9.12 0.59 1.38
CA GLU A 91 8.60 0.37 2.73
C GLU A 91 8.23 1.70 3.37
N LEU A 92 6.99 1.79 3.86
CA LEU A 92 6.44 2.95 4.56
C LEU A 92 6.30 2.62 6.04
N THR A 93 6.76 3.49 6.92
CA THR A 93 6.35 3.48 8.33
C THR A 93 5.35 4.62 8.52
N VAL A 94 4.14 4.27 8.96
CA VAL A 94 3.04 5.21 9.14
C VAL A 94 2.47 5.09 10.55
N THR A 95 1.91 6.20 11.03
CA THR A 95 1.10 6.24 12.24
C THR A 95 -0.32 6.64 11.85
N ALA A 96 -1.27 5.77 12.12
CA ALA A 96 -2.67 5.92 11.76
C ALA A 96 -3.54 6.12 13.00
N ASP A 97 -4.55 6.98 12.89
CA ASP A 97 -5.50 7.20 13.97
C ASP A 97 -6.35 5.95 14.17
N SER A 98 -6.83 5.31 13.10
CA SER A 98 -7.65 4.11 13.19
C SER A 98 -7.20 3.00 12.26
N PHE A 99 -7.75 1.80 12.49
CA PHE A 99 -7.50 0.67 11.60
C PHE A 99 -8.11 0.90 10.21
N GLU A 100 -9.22 1.64 10.13
CA GLU A 100 -9.86 2.03 8.87
C GLU A 100 -8.92 2.90 8.01
N ASP A 101 -8.18 3.82 8.63
CA ASP A 101 -7.29 4.74 7.90
C ASP A 101 -6.14 4.01 7.20
N LEU A 102 -5.75 2.82 7.69
CA LEU A 102 -4.73 1.97 7.05
C LEU A 102 -5.23 1.31 5.74
N MET A 103 -6.54 1.26 5.51
CA MET A 103 -7.11 0.59 4.32
C MET A 103 -6.69 1.28 3.01
N ALA A 104 -6.42 2.59 3.03
CA ALA A 104 -5.94 3.35 1.87
C ALA A 104 -4.61 2.83 1.29
N PHE A 105 -3.85 2.07 2.08
CA PHE A 105 -2.60 1.45 1.65
C PHE A 105 -2.78 -0.03 1.30
N VAL A 106 -3.60 -0.75 2.08
CA VAL A 106 -3.79 -2.21 1.95
C VAL A 106 -4.52 -2.57 0.65
N LEU A 107 -5.38 -1.68 0.16
CA LEU A 107 -6.20 -1.92 -1.03
C LEU A 107 -5.50 -1.52 -2.34
N ARG A 108 -4.26 -1.07 -2.28
CA ARG A 108 -3.45 -0.75 -3.46
C ARG A 108 -3.00 -2.03 -4.16
N GLU A 109 -2.93 -2.01 -5.49
CA GLU A 109 -2.42 -3.15 -6.27
C GLU A 109 -0.98 -3.52 -5.91
N GLU A 110 -0.18 -2.53 -5.51
CA GLU A 110 1.22 -2.73 -5.14
C GLU A 110 1.37 -3.31 -3.73
N PHE A 111 0.31 -3.41 -2.94
CA PHE A 111 0.37 -3.90 -1.57
C PHE A 111 0.91 -5.33 -1.48
N ARG A 112 1.90 -5.54 -0.61
CA ARG A 112 2.48 -6.88 -0.36
C ARG A 112 2.34 -7.35 1.07
N LYS A 113 2.59 -6.46 2.04
CA LYS A 113 2.50 -6.82 3.47
C LYS A 113 2.29 -5.59 4.33
N ILE A 114 1.68 -5.82 5.48
CA ILE A 114 1.59 -4.88 6.60
C ILE A 114 2.09 -5.58 7.88
N LYS A 115 2.80 -4.84 8.72
CA LYS A 115 3.18 -5.26 10.07
C LYS A 115 2.81 -4.15 11.04
N ILE A 116 2.00 -4.47 12.05
CA ILE A 116 1.75 -3.56 13.16
C ILE A 116 3.00 -3.57 14.05
N LEU A 117 3.54 -2.38 14.30
CA LEU A 117 4.69 -2.16 15.16
C LEU A 117 4.21 -1.85 16.59
N GLU A 118 3.21 -0.97 16.70
CA GLU A 118 2.59 -0.58 17.96
C GLU A 118 1.10 -0.29 17.74
N PRO A 119 0.25 -0.54 18.74
CA PRO A 119 0.51 -1.32 19.96
C PRO A 119 0.71 -2.84 19.66
N PRO A 120 1.27 -3.63 20.61
CA PRO A 120 1.43 -5.07 20.45
C PRO A 120 0.10 -5.83 20.42
N GLU A 121 -0.94 -5.27 21.05
CA GLU A 121 -2.30 -5.79 21.06
C GLU A 121 -3.27 -4.71 20.59
N LEU A 122 -4.21 -5.10 19.73
CA LEU A 122 -5.25 -4.23 19.20
C LEU A 122 -6.60 -4.71 19.73
N THR A 123 -7.36 -3.83 20.39
CA THR A 123 -8.77 -4.08 20.70
C THR A 123 -9.64 -3.26 19.76
N LEU A 124 -10.44 -3.96 18.95
CA LEU A 124 -11.41 -3.33 18.05
C LEU A 124 -12.81 -3.45 18.67
N SER A 125 -13.50 -2.32 18.80
CA SER A 125 -14.91 -2.31 19.17
C SER A 125 -15.78 -2.71 17.98
N HIS A 126 -17.06 -3.03 18.23
CA HIS A 126 -18.04 -3.29 17.17
C HIS A 126 -18.08 -2.14 16.14
N LEU A 127 -18.02 -0.89 16.60
CA LEU A 127 -18.01 0.28 15.71
C LEU A 127 -16.75 0.35 14.83
N ASP A 128 -15.58 -0.01 15.37
CA ASP A 128 -14.33 -0.02 14.59
C ASP A 128 -14.38 -1.07 13.47
N VAL A 129 -14.95 -2.23 13.78
CA VAL A 129 -15.15 -3.31 12.81
C VAL A 129 -16.16 -2.90 11.74
N GLU A 130 -17.31 -2.36 12.14
CA GLU A 130 -18.36 -1.89 11.21
C GLU A 130 -17.82 -0.84 10.23
N ARG A 131 -17.08 0.16 10.73
CA ARG A 131 -16.46 1.20 9.90
C ARG A 131 -15.44 0.62 8.92
N THR A 132 -14.59 -0.30 9.39
CA THR A 132 -13.59 -0.97 8.55
C THR A 132 -14.26 -1.76 7.42
N ILE A 133 -15.29 -2.55 7.73
CA ILE A 133 -16.05 -3.33 6.74
C ILE A 133 -16.74 -2.40 5.74
N PHE A 134 -17.34 -1.31 6.21
CA PHE A 134 -17.96 -0.32 5.36
C PHE A 134 -16.95 0.29 4.38
N ARG A 135 -15.77 0.71 4.87
CA ARG A 135 -14.69 1.27 4.03
C ARG A 135 -14.22 0.27 2.98
N LEU A 136 -13.96 -0.98 3.39
CA LEU A 136 -13.60 -2.06 2.46
C LEU A 136 -14.64 -2.22 1.35
N GLY A 137 -15.93 -2.22 1.70
CA GLY A 137 -17.01 -2.32 0.72
C GLY A 137 -17.10 -1.11 -0.22
N GLN A 138 -16.83 0.10 0.26
CA GLN A 138 -16.79 1.31 -0.57
C GLN A 138 -15.65 1.24 -1.58
N GLU A 139 -14.44 0.92 -1.12
CA GLU A 139 -13.26 0.84 -1.98
C GLU A 139 -13.40 -0.28 -3.02
N TYR A 140 -13.95 -1.44 -2.63
CA TYR A 140 -14.24 -2.52 -3.57
C TYR A 140 -15.21 -2.09 -4.68
N ARG A 141 -16.31 -1.40 -4.34
CA ARG A 141 -17.25 -0.88 -5.34
C ARG A 141 -16.62 0.20 -6.21
N ASN A 142 -15.80 1.07 -5.64
CA ASN A 142 -15.10 2.11 -6.39
C ASN A 142 -14.12 1.51 -7.41
N GLY A 143 -13.38 0.48 -7.02
CA GLY A 143 -12.51 -0.28 -7.92
C GLY A 143 -13.29 -0.93 -9.07
N LEU A 144 -14.40 -1.62 -8.77
CA LEU A 144 -15.27 -2.22 -9.80
C LEU A 144 -15.87 -1.17 -10.74
N ASN A 145 -16.28 -0.01 -10.22
CA ASN A 145 -16.81 1.06 -11.04
C ASN A 145 -15.74 1.63 -11.99
N GLN A 146 -14.49 1.77 -11.55
CA GLN A 146 -13.39 2.22 -12.41
C GLN A 146 -13.11 1.23 -13.56
N GLU A 147 -13.18 -0.09 -13.31
CA GLU A 147 -13.08 -1.10 -14.36
C GLU A 147 -14.27 -1.05 -15.34
N SER A 148 -15.49 -0.79 -14.84
CA SER A 148 -16.68 -0.64 -15.69
C SER A 148 -16.67 0.57 -16.63
N TYR A 149 -15.92 1.63 -16.32
CA TYR A 149 -15.76 2.80 -17.22
C TYR A 149 -14.65 2.62 -18.27
N LEU A 150 -13.85 1.55 -18.16
CA LEU A 150 -12.77 1.23 -19.12
C LEU A 150 -13.21 0.23 -20.21
N HIS A 151 -14.51 -0.10 -20.26
CA HIS A 151 -15.14 -0.97 -21.26
C HIS A 151 -16.26 -0.26 -22.03
#